data_AF-A0A7H8KEV2-F1
#
_entry.id   AF-A0A7H8KEV2-F1
#
_cell.length_a   1.000
_cell.length_b   1.000
_cell.length_c   1.000
_cell.angle_alpha   90.00
_cell.angle_beta   90.00
_cell.angle_gamma   90.00
#
_symmetry.space_group_name_H-M   'P 1'
#
loop_
_entity.id
_entity.type
_entity.pdbx_description
1 polymer ?
#
loop_
_entity_poly.entity_id
_entity_poly.type
_entity_poly.pdbx_seq_one_letter_code
_entity_poly.pdbx_strand_id
1 'polypeptide(L)'
;MSKLSLETKNQQDETVRIGPVALTPAVDEGHWTYRVRLTGAQSIVGFPKFSTIGIGFAVEDDWNTNLPYTCTAEEIYEHIEHNRGDASITREDCIAAIRLIQEAAKADRSAGK
;
A
#
# COMPACT_ATOMS: atom_id res chain seq x y z
N MET A 1 19.15 -8.55 7.38
CA MET A 1 17.68 -8.44 7.26
C MET A 1 17.20 -7.49 8.35
N SER A 2 16.75 -6.31 7.97
CA SER A 2 16.07 -5.40 8.91
C SER A 2 14.74 -6.03 9.30
N LYS A 3 14.38 -5.98 10.59
CA LYS A 3 13.12 -6.55 11.07
C LYS A 3 11.96 -5.68 10.56
N LEU A 4 11.26 -6.15 9.53
CA LEU A 4 10.04 -5.49 9.04
C LEU A 4 8.96 -5.53 10.14
N SER A 5 8.30 -4.39 10.36
CA SER A 5 7.18 -4.26 11.30
C SER A 5 5.97 -3.71 10.58
N LEU A 6 4.83 -4.40 10.71
CA LEU A 6 3.54 -3.93 10.26
C LEU A 6 2.95 -2.96 11.30
N GLU A 7 2.61 -1.77 10.85
CA GLU A 7 1.81 -0.80 11.58
C GLU A 7 0.40 -0.77 10.98
N THR A 8 -0.60 -0.60 11.84
CA THR A 8 -2.00 -0.49 11.41
C THR A 8 -2.65 0.72 12.04
N LYS A 9 -3.58 1.34 11.30
CA LYS A 9 -4.49 2.35 11.83
C LYS A 9 -5.82 2.28 11.12
N ASN A 10 -6.85 2.85 11.74
CA ASN A 10 -8.15 2.97 11.09
C ASN A 10 -8.11 4.16 10.11
N GLN A 11 -8.19 3.87 8.82
CA GLN A 11 -8.30 4.86 7.75
C GLN A 11 -9.57 4.56 6.95
N GLN A 12 -10.43 5.57 6.81
CA GLN A 12 -11.65 5.43 6.03
C GLN A 12 -11.33 5.45 4.54
N ASP A 13 -12.15 4.74 3.75
CA ASP A 13 -12.14 4.87 2.29
C ASP A 13 -12.73 6.24 1.91
N GLU A 14 -11.85 7.14 1.48
CA GLU A 14 -12.20 8.50 1.08
C GLU A 14 -12.29 8.66 -0.44
N THR A 15 -12.48 7.55 -1.18
CA THR A 15 -12.58 7.56 -2.64
C THR A 15 -13.54 8.64 -3.12
N VAL A 16 -13.03 9.57 -3.94
CA VAL A 16 -13.83 10.65 -4.49
C VAL A 16 -14.67 10.11 -5.63
N ARG A 17 -15.98 10.34 -5.58
CA ARG A 17 -16.93 9.93 -6.63
C ARG A 17 -17.55 11.15 -7.30
N ILE A 18 -17.37 11.28 -8.62
CA ILE A 18 -17.99 12.33 -9.45
C ILE A 18 -18.76 11.66 -10.58
N GLY A 19 -20.07 11.49 -10.38
CA GLY A 19 -20.90 10.70 -11.31
C GLY A 19 -20.39 9.25 -11.41
N PRO A 20 -20.12 8.72 -12.62
CA PRO A 20 -19.57 7.36 -12.79
C PRO A 20 -18.06 7.26 -12.52
N VAL A 21 -17.37 8.39 -12.33
CA VAL A 21 -15.92 8.42 -12.14
C VAL A 21 -15.58 8.24 -10.66
N ALA A 22 -14.62 7.36 -10.37
CA ALA A 22 -14.00 7.22 -9.06
C ALA A 22 -12.52 7.63 -9.15
N LEU A 23 -12.07 8.45 -8.20
CA LEU A 23 -10.69 8.89 -8.07
C LEU A 23 -10.15 8.48 -6.71
N THR A 24 -8.87 8.12 -6.69
CA THR A 24 -8.15 7.90 -5.43
C THR A 24 -8.17 9.21 -4.62
N PRO A 25 -8.25 9.14 -3.28
CA PRO A 25 -8.25 10.32 -2.41
C PRO A 25 -7.06 11.24 -2.68
N ALA A 26 -7.06 12.46 -2.15
CA ALA A 26 -5.83 13.25 -2.07
C ALA A 26 -4.91 12.60 -1.03
N VAL A 27 -4.13 11.61 -1.48
CA VAL A 27 -3.28 10.81 -0.63
C VAL A 27 -1.98 11.55 -0.37
N ASP A 28 -1.78 11.92 0.88
CA ASP A 28 -0.48 12.31 1.41
C ASP A 28 0.14 11.11 2.17
N GLU A 29 1.34 11.28 2.72
CA GLU A 29 2.03 10.26 3.55
C GLU A 29 1.18 9.76 4.74
N GLY A 30 0.10 10.48 5.06
CA GLY A 30 -0.85 10.23 6.12
C GLY A 30 -2.05 9.38 5.73
N HIS A 31 -2.32 9.03 4.47
CA HIS A 31 -3.54 8.27 4.13
C HIS A 31 -3.22 6.78 3.85
N TRP A 32 -3.27 5.95 4.90
CA TRP A 32 -2.99 4.50 4.84
C TRP A 32 -3.69 3.73 5.97
N THR A 33 -4.05 2.47 5.74
CA THR A 33 -4.54 1.53 6.77
C THR A 33 -3.43 0.66 7.31
N TYR A 34 -2.53 0.22 6.42
CA TYR A 34 -1.38 -0.63 6.74
C TYR A 34 -0.10 0.07 6.31
N ARG A 35 0.97 -0.04 7.10
CA ARG A 35 2.28 0.49 6.75
C ARG A 35 3.38 -0.47 7.16
N VAL A 36 4.34 -0.69 6.27
CA VAL A 36 5.58 -1.42 6.57
C VAL A 36 6.74 -0.49 6.26
N ARG A 37 7.50 -0.11 7.30
CA ARG A 37 8.69 0.73 7.15
C ARG A 37 9.83 -0.09 6.57
N LEU A 38 10.44 0.43 5.50
CA LEU A 38 11.62 -0.15 4.86
C LEU A 38 12.88 0.54 5.35
N THR A 39 12.84 1.88 5.41
CA THR A 39 13.91 2.74 5.95
C THR A 39 13.33 3.85 6.81
N GLY A 40 14.16 4.78 7.28
CA GLY A 40 13.68 5.98 7.97
C GLY A 40 12.87 6.93 7.08
N ALA A 41 13.04 6.83 5.75
CA ALA A 41 12.44 7.74 4.76
C ALA A 41 11.41 7.06 3.85
N GLN A 42 11.42 5.73 3.72
CA GLN A 42 10.52 5.01 2.82
C GLN A 42 9.74 3.90 3.53
N SER A 43 8.49 3.74 3.11
CA SER A 43 7.59 2.67 3.54
C SER A 43 6.66 2.25 2.40
N ILE A 44 6.23 0.99 2.44
CA ILE A 44 5.11 0.50 1.62
C ILE A 44 3.85 0.62 2.45
N VAL A 45 2.79 1.13 1.84
CA VAL A 45 1.49 1.33 2.47
C VAL A 45 0.41 0.55 1.74
N GLY A 46 -0.53 0.03 2.53
CA GLY A 46 -1.83 -0.41 2.06
C GLY A 46 -2.86 0.63 2.44
N PHE A 47 -3.54 1.20 1.47
CA PHE A 47 -4.46 2.33 1.68
C PHE A 47 -5.82 2.04 1.03
N PRO A 48 -6.92 2.54 1.62
CA PRO A 48 -8.25 2.27 1.10
C PRO A 48 -8.52 3.11 -0.14
N LYS A 49 -8.92 2.45 -1.22
CA LYS A 49 -9.44 3.10 -2.43
C LYS A 49 -10.40 2.17 -3.16
N PHE A 50 -11.38 2.72 -3.86
CA PHE A 50 -12.34 1.96 -4.67
C PHE A 50 -12.99 0.79 -3.91
N SER A 51 -13.23 0.95 -2.61
CA SER A 51 -13.75 -0.10 -1.72
C SER A 51 -12.83 -1.33 -1.56
N THR A 52 -11.57 -1.19 -1.94
CA THR A 52 -10.49 -2.18 -1.78
C THR A 52 -9.27 -1.55 -1.10
N ILE A 53 -8.18 -2.31 -0.97
CA ILE A 53 -6.88 -1.82 -0.49
C ILE A 53 -5.92 -1.77 -1.69
N GLY A 54 -5.47 -0.57 -2.05
CA GLY A 54 -4.34 -0.36 -2.96
C GLY A 54 -3.03 -0.49 -2.21
N ILE A 55 -1.96 -0.94 -2.88
CA ILE A 55 -0.62 -1.04 -2.29
C ILE A 55 0.39 -0.24 -3.11
N GLY A 56 1.13 0.67 -2.44
CA GLY A 56 2.09 1.59 -3.07
C GLY A 56 3.18 2.05 -2.10
N PHE A 57 4.12 2.87 -2.57
CA PHE A 57 5.05 3.56 -1.68
C PHE A 57 4.34 4.74 -1.00
N ALA A 58 4.69 5.05 0.24
CA ALA A 58 4.09 6.19 0.96
C ALA A 58 4.44 7.56 0.35
N VAL A 59 5.49 7.61 -0.46
CA VAL A 59 5.94 8.81 -1.18
C VAL A 59 6.02 8.43 -2.66
N GLU A 60 5.01 8.83 -3.43
CA GLU A 60 4.92 8.65 -4.89
C GLU A 60 3.94 9.66 -5.49
N ASP A 61 4.03 9.89 -6.80
CA ASP A 61 3.25 10.92 -7.52
C ASP A 61 1.88 10.43 -8.01
N ASP A 62 1.69 9.12 -8.18
CA ASP A 62 0.44 8.53 -8.71
C ASP A 62 0.01 7.28 -7.95
N TRP A 63 -0.91 7.49 -7.01
CA TRP A 63 -1.51 6.41 -6.21
C TRP A 63 -2.72 5.78 -6.90
N ASN A 64 -3.22 6.40 -7.97
CA ASN A 64 -4.43 5.98 -8.63
C ASN A 64 -4.24 4.66 -9.36
N THR A 65 -3.05 4.44 -9.91
CA THR A 65 -2.69 3.23 -10.64
C THR A 65 -2.25 2.07 -9.77
N ASN A 66 -2.04 2.26 -8.46
CA ASN A 66 -1.62 1.15 -7.60
C ASN A 66 -2.58 -0.04 -7.67
N LEU A 67 -2.00 -1.23 -7.70
CA LEU A 67 -2.76 -2.46 -7.80
C LEU A 67 -3.42 -2.84 -6.46
N PRO A 68 -4.55 -3.56 -6.51
CA PRO A 68 -5.23 -4.02 -5.30
C PRO A 68 -4.43 -5.13 -4.60
N TYR A 69 -4.59 -5.25 -3.29
CA TYR A 69 -3.96 -6.28 -2.45
C TYR A 69 -4.23 -7.73 -2.90
N THR A 70 -5.19 -7.95 -3.79
CA THR A 70 -5.54 -9.26 -4.37
C THR A 70 -4.62 -9.69 -5.52
N CYS A 71 -3.87 -8.77 -6.13
CA CYS A 71 -2.81 -9.12 -7.09
C CYS A 71 -1.65 -9.84 -6.39
N THR A 72 -0.76 -10.49 -7.13
CA THR A 72 0.43 -11.11 -6.53
C THR A 72 1.39 -10.04 -5.99
N ALA A 73 2.21 -10.40 -5.00
CA ALA A 73 3.17 -9.46 -4.42
C ALA A 73 4.22 -9.02 -5.47
N GLU A 74 4.55 -9.92 -6.39
CA GLU A 74 5.45 -9.70 -7.50
C GLU A 74 4.87 -8.71 -8.52
N GLU A 75 3.62 -8.88 -8.95
CA GLU A 75 2.93 -7.93 -9.85
C GLU A 75 2.83 -6.54 -9.22
N ILE A 76 2.49 -6.46 -7.93
CA ILE A 76 2.44 -5.19 -7.20
C ILE A 76 3.83 -4.55 -7.17
N TYR A 77 4.87 -5.32 -6.83
CA TYR A 77 6.24 -4.82 -6.80
C TYR A 77 6.68 -4.29 -8.17
N GLU A 78 6.48 -5.06 -9.24
CA GLU A 78 6.84 -4.67 -10.61
C GLU A 78 6.11 -3.40 -11.05
N HIS A 79 4.86 -3.21 -10.59
CA HIS A 79 4.12 -1.98 -10.83
C HIS A 79 4.71 -0.77 -10.09
N ILE A 80 5.14 -0.93 -8.83
CA ILE A 80 5.54 0.21 -7.96
C ILE A 80 7.06 0.42 -7.86
N GLU A 81 7.90 -0.46 -8.42
CA GLU A 81 9.36 -0.41 -8.19
C GLU A 81 10.01 0.89 -8.66
N HIS A 82 9.41 1.56 -9.64
CA HIS A 82 9.87 2.85 -10.15
C HIS A 82 9.73 4.00 -9.13
N ASN A 83 8.89 3.83 -8.10
CA ASN A 83 8.72 4.77 -6.99
C ASN A 83 9.73 4.55 -5.84
N ARG A 84 10.63 3.57 -5.97
CA ARG A 84 11.69 3.32 -4.99
C ARG A 84 12.73 4.45 -5.06
N GLY A 85 12.88 5.20 -3.97
CA GLY A 85 13.82 6.31 -3.84
C GLY A 85 15.15 5.93 -3.19
N ASP A 86 15.25 4.75 -2.58
CA ASP A 86 16.44 4.27 -1.86
C ASP A 86 16.92 2.94 -2.46
N ALA A 87 18.12 2.96 -3.04
CA ALA A 87 18.75 1.80 -3.66
C ALA A 87 19.19 0.71 -2.65
N SER A 88 19.23 1.02 -1.35
CA SER A 88 19.51 0.03 -0.30
C SER A 88 18.33 -0.89 -0.02
N ILE A 89 17.12 -0.50 -0.43
CA ILE A 89 15.91 -1.32 -0.32
C ILE A 89 15.97 -2.42 -1.37
N THR A 90 16.04 -3.66 -0.91
CA THR A 90 16.06 -4.83 -1.80
C THR A 90 14.67 -5.16 -2.33
N ARG A 91 14.62 -5.86 -3.47
CA ARG A 91 13.36 -6.39 -4.02
C ARG A 91 12.68 -7.31 -3.01
N GLU A 92 13.48 -8.11 -2.30
CA GLU A 92 13.04 -9.06 -1.29
C GLU A 92 12.36 -8.34 -0.11
N ASP A 93 12.91 -7.21 0.35
CA ASP A 93 12.30 -6.39 1.40
C ASP A 93 10.95 -5.81 0.97
N CYS A 94 10.85 -5.30 -0.27
CA CYS A 94 9.59 -4.81 -0.82
C CYS A 94 8.53 -5.91 -0.91
N ILE A 95 8.88 -7.08 -1.46
CA ILE A 95 7.94 -8.20 -1.58
C ILE A 95 7.50 -8.70 -0.21
N ALA A 96 8.41 -8.79 0.76
CA ALA A 96 8.07 -9.17 2.12
C ALA A 96 7.11 -8.16 2.78
N ALA A 97 7.33 -6.86 2.57
CA ALA A 97 6.45 -5.80 3.04
C ALA A 97 5.06 -5.85 2.39
N ILE A 98 4.97 -6.06 1.07
CA ILE A 98 3.70 -6.23 0.35
C ILE A 98 2.94 -7.42 0.92
N ARG A 99 3.60 -8.58 1.11
CA ARG A 99 2.97 -9.78 1.70
C ARG A 99 2.42 -9.52 3.10
N LEU A 100 3.15 -8.80 3.96
CA LEU A 100 2.64 -8.42 5.29
C LEU A 100 1.33 -7.63 5.21
N ILE A 101 1.24 -6.69 4.28
CA ILE A 101 0.03 -5.90 4.05
C ILE A 101 -1.12 -6.77 3.51
N GLN A 102 -0.82 -7.66 2.56
CA GLN A 102 -1.82 -8.58 1.99
C GLN A 102 -2.42 -9.49 3.06
N GLU A 103 -1.58 -10.09 3.91
CA GLU A 103 -2.04 -10.96 4.97
C GLU A 103 -2.90 -10.21 6.00
N ALA A 104 -2.53 -8.98 6.35
CA ALA A 104 -3.33 -8.13 7.23
C ALA A 104 -4.69 -7.77 6.60
N ALA A 105 -4.69 -7.34 5.33
CA ALA A 105 -5.92 -7.01 4.60
C ALA A 105 -6.85 -8.22 4.45
N LYS A 106 -6.32 -9.42 4.15
CA LYS A 106 -7.10 -10.67 4.08
C LYS A 106 -7.70 -11.03 5.44
N ALA A 107 -6.93 -10.87 6.52
CA ALA A 107 -7.39 -11.15 7.87
C ALA A 107 -8.54 -10.23 8.29
N ASP A 108 -8.43 -8.92 8.03
CA ASP A 108 -9.49 -7.96 8.36
C ASP A 108 -10.77 -8.22 7.55
N ARG A 109 -10.66 -8.54 6.25
CA ARG A 109 -11.81 -8.90 5.42
C ARG A 109 -12.49 -10.19 5.86
N SER A 110 -11.72 -11.20 6.26
CA SER A 110 -12.25 -12.45 6.82
C SER A 110 -12.93 -12.25 8.17
N ALA A 111 -12.51 -11.22 8.93
CA ALA A 111 -13.10 -10.84 10.21
C ALA A 111 -14.33 -9.93 10.07
N GLY A 112 -14.72 -9.53 8.86
CA GLY A 112 -15.85 -8.63 8.61
C GLY A 112 -15.60 -7.18 9.04
N LYS A 113 -14.32 -6.76 9.06
CA LYS A 113 -13.92 -5.37 9.29
C LYS A 113 -13.88 -4.56 8.00
#